data_AF-A0A7C4SKJ4-F1
#
_entry.id   AF-A0A7C4SKJ4-F1
#
_cell.length_a   1.000
_cell.length_b   1.000
_cell.length_c   1.000
_cell.angle_alpha   90.00
_cell.angle_beta   90.00
_cell.angle_gamma   90.00
#
_symmetry.space_group_name_H-M   'P 1'
#
loop_
_entity.id
_entity.type
_entity.pdbx_description
1 polymer ?
#
loop_
_entity_poly.entity_id
_entity_poly.type
_entity_poly.pdbx_seq_one_letter_code
_entity_poly.pdbx_strand_id
1 'polypeptide(L)'
;MKTISTLRYKNIKVTLTVNWKYKVLSLRVFSLHVKPRCSGKSFRSILNNCKFGVILGVFEKTIIYFDRPGEENTETVLALAKKRAEELGIRDIVVASTRGETGVKASKVFKGFNLIVVTHHTGFREPGKQELTEENRRLIEANGGRIFTGTHVFMNVERAIRNKFNTAYPAEIMAQTLRLFCEGMKVAVEITAMVADAGLIPVDRDVISIAGTGKGADTAIVIRPANSTRIFDMVIREIIAKPRDRA
;
A
#
# COMPACT_ATOMS: atom_id res chain seq x y z
N MET A 1 38.47 -5.10 0.35
CA MET A 1 37.75 -5.83 1.42
C MET A 1 38.74 -6.14 2.53
N LYS A 2 38.40 -5.93 3.80
CA LYS A 2 39.25 -6.33 4.95
C LYS A 2 38.58 -7.49 5.67
N THR A 3 39.34 -8.53 6.00
CA THR A 3 38.87 -9.68 6.79
C THR A 3 38.72 -9.26 8.24
N ILE A 4 37.54 -9.49 8.83
CA ILE A 4 37.26 -9.13 10.22
C ILE A 4 37.51 -10.30 11.15
N SER A 5 37.03 -11.49 10.77
CA SER A 5 37.17 -12.68 11.58
C SER A 5 37.21 -13.93 10.70
N THR A 6 37.92 -14.94 11.19
CA THR A 6 37.95 -16.26 10.56
C THR A 6 37.56 -17.28 11.61
N LEU A 7 36.43 -17.96 11.41
CA LEU A 7 36.04 -19.08 12.26
C LEU A 7 36.45 -20.39 11.58
N ARG A 8 37.10 -21.28 12.34
CA ARG A 8 37.40 -22.64 11.89
C ARG A 8 36.61 -23.61 12.75
N TYR A 9 35.83 -24.48 12.11
CA TYR A 9 35.18 -25.59 12.78
C TYR A 9 35.33 -26.85 11.92
N LYS A 10 35.99 -27.86 12.50
CA LYS A 10 36.45 -29.06 11.78
C LYS A 10 37.25 -28.66 10.52
N ASN A 11 36.89 -29.19 9.35
CA ASN A 11 37.57 -28.95 8.07
C ASN A 11 37.01 -27.76 7.28
N ILE A 12 36.14 -26.92 7.89
CA ILE A 12 35.51 -25.79 7.22
C ILE A 12 36.12 -24.49 7.75
N LYS A 13 36.60 -23.65 6.82
CA LYS A 13 37.09 -22.30 7.10
C LYS A 13 36.08 -21.29 6.56
N VAL A 14 35.46 -20.53 7.47
CA VAL A 14 34.55 -19.45 7.12
C VAL A 14 35.28 -18.13 7.35
N THR A 15 35.34 -17.30 6.31
CA THR A 15 36.02 -16.00 6.38
C THR A 15 34.99 -14.89 6.18
N LEU A 16 34.95 -13.97 7.14
CA LEU A 16 34.06 -12.82 7.16
C LEU A 16 34.82 -11.59 6.68
N THR A 17 34.36 -11.00 5.59
CA THR A 17 34.99 -9.83 4.97
C THR A 17 34.00 -8.69 4.86
N VAL A 18 34.46 -7.49 5.21
CA VAL A 18 33.64 -6.27 5.11
C VAL A 18 34.20 -5.33 4.06
N ASN A 19 33.28 -4.81 3.26
CA ASN A 19 33.55 -3.73 2.32
C ASN A 19 33.05 -2.40 2.87
N TRP A 20 33.93 -1.68 3.55
CA TRP A 20 33.63 -0.40 4.20
C TRP A 20 33.19 0.71 3.26
N LYS A 21 33.53 0.63 1.96
CA LYS A 21 33.11 1.60 0.94
C LYS A 21 31.60 1.53 0.64
N TYR A 22 30.98 0.36 0.85
CA TYR A 22 29.57 0.12 0.53
C TYR A 22 28.74 -0.33 1.75
N LYS A 23 29.35 -0.40 2.96
CA LYS A 23 28.75 -0.99 4.17
C LYS A 23 28.13 -2.39 3.95
N VAL A 24 28.70 -3.19 3.05
CA VAL A 24 28.23 -4.57 2.76
C VAL A 24 29.10 -5.59 3.50
N LEU A 25 28.45 -6.52 4.20
CA LEU A 25 29.06 -7.72 4.80
C LEU A 25 29.01 -8.86 3.77
N SER A 26 30.15 -9.50 3.48
CA SER A 26 30.22 -10.66 2.59
C SER A 26 30.84 -11.85 3.31
N LEU A 27 30.12 -12.98 3.32
CA LEU A 27 30.55 -14.24 3.91
C LEU A 27 31.05 -15.16 2.79
N ARG A 28 32.32 -15.60 2.84
CA ARG A 28 32.86 -16.60 1.91
C ARG A 28 33.20 -17.89 2.67
N VAL A 29 32.61 -18.99 2.22
CA VAL A 29 32.90 -20.34 2.71
C VAL A 29 33.75 -21.06 1.66
N PHE A 30 34.96 -21.47 2.03
CA PHE A 30 35.82 -22.30 1.17
C PHE A 30 35.77 -23.75 1.65
N SER A 31 35.50 -24.69 0.75
CA SER A 31 35.55 -26.13 1.01
C SER A 31 36.86 -26.73 0.45
N LEU A 32 37.48 -27.65 1.19
CA LEU A 32 38.65 -28.44 0.76
C LEU A 32 38.29 -29.93 0.75
N HIS A 33 38.80 -30.63 -0.28
CA HIS A 33 38.54 -32.01 -0.68
C HIS A 33 38.39 -33.04 0.47
N VAL A 34 37.36 -33.88 0.39
CA VAL A 34 37.19 -35.10 1.22
C VAL A 34 37.24 -36.33 0.29
N LYS A 35 38.13 -37.30 0.56
CA LYS A 35 38.21 -38.59 -0.15
C LYS A 35 36.94 -39.45 0.09
N PRO A 36 36.53 -40.29 -0.87
CA PRO A 36 35.21 -40.93 -0.85
C PRO A 36 35.19 -42.24 -0.07
N ARG A 37 34.11 -42.49 0.69
CA ARG A 37 33.59 -43.82 1.02
C ARG A 37 32.07 -43.79 0.97
N CYS A 38 31.50 -44.80 0.30
CA CYS A 38 30.10 -45.07 -0.06
C CYS A 38 29.10 -44.80 1.09
N SER A 39 27.82 -44.45 0.90
CA SER A 39 26.85 -44.88 -0.12
C SER A 39 25.78 -43.79 -0.35
N GLY A 40 25.07 -43.92 -1.48
CA GLY A 40 24.37 -42.84 -2.16
C GLY A 40 23.32 -42.06 -1.37
N LYS A 41 23.47 -40.73 -1.39
CA LYS A 41 22.43 -39.72 -1.58
C LYS A 41 23.13 -38.46 -2.09
N SER A 42 22.63 -37.88 -3.18
CA SER A 42 23.19 -36.68 -3.80
C SER A 42 23.36 -35.55 -2.77
N PHE A 43 24.56 -34.97 -2.70
CA PHE A 43 24.94 -33.84 -1.83
C PHE A 43 23.98 -32.63 -1.94
N ARG A 44 23.19 -32.58 -3.02
CA ARG A 44 22.14 -31.59 -3.28
C ARG A 44 20.97 -31.66 -2.28
N SER A 45 20.74 -32.80 -1.61
CA SER A 45 19.64 -32.92 -0.63
C SER A 45 20.00 -32.42 0.78
N ILE A 46 21.30 -32.34 1.11
CA ILE A 46 21.76 -31.93 2.45
C ILE A 46 21.82 -30.40 2.56
N LEU A 47 22.07 -29.70 1.44
CA LEU A 47 22.04 -28.23 1.37
C LEU A 47 20.63 -27.63 1.53
N ASN A 48 19.57 -28.40 1.26
CA ASN A 48 18.19 -27.90 1.40
C ASN A 48 17.65 -27.91 2.84
N ASN A 49 18.35 -28.55 3.80
CA ASN A 49 17.85 -28.73 5.18
C ASN A 49 18.67 -28.01 6.26
N CYS A 50 19.68 -27.22 5.91
CA CYS A 50 20.34 -26.34 6.88
C CYS A 50 19.76 -24.92 6.82
N LYS A 51 18.65 -24.72 7.55
CA LYS A 51 18.14 -23.39 7.92
C LYS A 51 19.10 -22.74 8.93
N PHE A 52 20.19 -22.16 8.44
CA PHE A 52 20.98 -21.19 9.19
C PHE A 52 21.37 -20.06 8.24
N GLY A 53 20.59 -18.99 8.28
CA GLY A 53 20.84 -17.81 7.47
C GLY A 53 19.97 -16.67 7.98
N VAL A 54 20.60 -15.72 8.65
CA VAL A 54 20.04 -14.40 8.99
C VAL A 54 19.40 -13.83 7.72
N ILE A 55 18.07 -13.72 7.70
CA ILE A 55 17.33 -13.18 6.57
C ILE A 55 17.50 -11.65 6.62
N LEU A 56 18.40 -11.11 5.79
CA LEU A 56 18.33 -9.72 5.38
C LEU A 56 17.03 -9.57 4.57
N GLY A 57 15.96 -9.13 5.24
CA GLY A 57 14.63 -8.96 4.68
C GLY A 57 14.56 -7.73 3.77
N VAL A 58 15.18 -7.81 2.60
CA VAL A 58 15.01 -6.84 1.52
C VAL A 58 14.03 -7.45 0.53
N PHE A 59 12.95 -6.72 0.22
CA PHE A 59 11.97 -7.11 -0.79
C PHE A 59 12.02 -6.09 -1.92
N GLU A 60 12.04 -6.59 -3.15
CA GLU A 60 12.00 -5.77 -4.36
C GLU A 60 10.61 -5.83 -4.97
N LYS A 61 10.06 -4.67 -5.33
CA LYS A 61 8.79 -4.60 -6.06
C LYS A 61 8.79 -3.41 -7.02
N THR A 62 8.12 -3.62 -8.16
CA THR A 62 7.91 -2.57 -9.15
C THR A 62 6.83 -1.60 -8.68
N ILE A 63 7.12 -0.30 -8.82
CA ILE A 63 6.17 0.79 -8.69
C ILE A 63 6.00 1.44 -10.06
N ILE A 64 4.76 1.83 -10.39
CA ILE A 64 4.46 2.58 -11.61
C ILE A 64 4.31 4.06 -11.30
N TYR A 65 4.99 4.89 -12.08
CA TYR A 65 4.86 6.33 -12.00
C TYR A 65 4.16 6.87 -13.25
N PHE A 66 2.99 7.49 -13.08
CA PHE A 66 2.30 8.18 -14.17
C PHE A 66 2.98 9.53 -14.44
N ASP A 67 3.09 9.94 -15.69
CA ASP A 67 3.71 11.21 -16.05
C ASP A 67 2.92 12.39 -15.46
N ARG A 68 1.59 12.32 -15.54
CA ARG A 68 0.66 13.34 -15.03
C ARG A 68 -0.42 12.74 -14.13
N PRO A 69 -0.93 13.51 -13.16
CA PRO A 69 -2.12 13.15 -12.39
C PRO A 69 -3.39 13.25 -13.24
N GLY A 70 -4.44 12.51 -12.87
CA GLY A 70 -5.75 12.65 -13.51
C GLY A 70 -6.47 11.35 -13.85
N GLU A 71 -7.67 11.52 -14.42
CA GLU A 71 -8.65 10.46 -14.66
C GLU A 71 -8.22 9.46 -15.75
N GLU A 72 -7.33 9.86 -16.65
CA GLU A 72 -6.76 9.02 -17.71
C GLU A 72 -6.04 7.79 -17.14
N ASN A 73 -5.57 7.87 -15.88
CA ASN A 73 -4.84 6.80 -15.22
C ASN A 73 -5.75 5.75 -14.57
N THR A 74 -7.07 5.98 -14.54
CA THR A 74 -8.03 5.20 -13.72
C THR A 74 -8.01 3.71 -14.05
N GLU A 75 -8.12 3.34 -15.33
CA GLU A 75 -8.15 1.93 -15.72
C GLU A 75 -6.83 1.24 -15.36
N THR A 76 -5.71 1.91 -15.63
CA THR A 76 -4.37 1.38 -15.37
C THR A 76 -4.12 1.18 -13.87
N VAL A 77 -4.46 2.16 -13.03
CA VAL A 77 -4.25 2.05 -11.58
C VAL A 77 -5.14 0.96 -10.97
N LEU A 78 -6.38 0.79 -11.44
CA LEU A 78 -7.26 -0.29 -10.98
C LEU A 78 -6.71 -1.67 -11.36
N ALA A 79 -6.17 -1.83 -12.58
CA ALA A 79 -5.56 -3.07 -13.03
C ALA A 79 -4.28 -3.42 -12.23
N LEU A 80 -3.41 -2.43 -11.99
CA LEU A 80 -2.19 -2.61 -11.19
C LEU A 80 -2.52 -2.97 -9.74
N ALA A 81 -3.50 -2.30 -9.15
CA ALA A 81 -4.00 -2.58 -7.81
C ALA A 81 -4.59 -3.99 -7.71
N LYS A 82 -5.37 -4.42 -8.70
CA LYS A 82 -5.92 -5.78 -8.77
C LYS A 82 -4.83 -6.84 -8.82
N LYS A 83 -3.86 -6.67 -9.71
CA LYS A 83 -2.70 -7.56 -9.81
C LYS A 83 -1.98 -7.67 -8.46
N ARG A 84 -1.73 -6.54 -7.80
CA ARG A 84 -1.02 -6.55 -6.51
C ARG A 84 -1.84 -7.21 -5.40
N ALA A 85 -3.15 -6.96 -5.37
CA ALA A 85 -4.06 -7.60 -4.43
C ALA A 85 -4.01 -9.13 -4.55
N GLU A 86 -4.05 -9.65 -5.78
CA GLU A 86 -3.97 -11.08 -6.07
C GLU A 86 -2.63 -11.69 -5.67
N GLU A 87 -1.51 -11.03 -5.99
CA GLU A 87 -0.17 -11.47 -5.60
C GLU A 87 0.03 -11.57 -4.08
N LEU A 88 -0.62 -10.70 -3.31
CA LEU A 88 -0.54 -10.66 -1.85
C LEU A 88 -1.66 -11.42 -1.14
N GLY A 89 -2.65 -11.92 -1.88
CA GLY A 89 -3.86 -12.51 -1.30
C GLY A 89 -4.73 -11.50 -0.52
N ILE A 90 -4.62 -10.21 -0.81
CA ILE A 90 -5.42 -9.16 -0.18
C ILE A 90 -6.81 -9.13 -0.82
N ARG A 91 -7.86 -9.16 0.02
CA ARG A 91 -9.26 -9.19 -0.44
C ARG A 91 -10.02 -7.90 -0.17
N ASP A 92 -9.53 -7.07 0.74
CA ASP A 92 -10.16 -5.83 1.17
C ASP A 92 -9.64 -4.66 0.31
N ILE A 93 -10.53 -4.00 -0.43
CA ILE A 93 -10.23 -2.94 -1.39
C ILE A 93 -11.06 -1.70 -1.05
N VAL A 94 -10.41 -0.55 -0.94
CA VAL A 94 -11.04 0.73 -0.67
C VAL A 94 -10.78 1.67 -1.85
N VAL A 95 -11.83 2.30 -2.38
CA VAL A 95 -11.74 3.16 -3.57
C VAL A 95 -12.46 4.48 -3.33
N ALA A 96 -11.80 5.61 -3.56
CA ALA A 96 -12.48 6.90 -3.58
C ALA A 96 -13.29 7.08 -4.87
N SER A 97 -14.56 7.51 -4.75
CA SER A 97 -15.35 7.94 -5.90
C SER A 97 -16.43 8.95 -5.53
N THR A 98 -16.30 10.19 -6.02
CA THR A 98 -17.24 11.27 -5.72
C THR A 98 -18.59 11.10 -6.42
N ARG A 99 -18.58 11.02 -7.77
CA ARG A 99 -19.80 10.87 -8.59
C ARG A 99 -20.19 9.42 -8.86
N GLY A 100 -19.31 8.47 -8.52
CA GLY A 100 -19.53 7.03 -8.67
C GLY A 100 -18.87 6.38 -9.89
N GLU A 101 -18.41 7.13 -10.89
CA GLU A 101 -17.84 6.56 -12.13
C GLU A 101 -16.65 5.62 -11.86
N THR A 102 -15.68 6.06 -11.05
CA THR A 102 -14.55 5.23 -10.61
C THR A 102 -15.02 4.03 -9.79
N GLY A 103 -16.05 4.22 -8.95
CA GLY A 103 -16.67 3.15 -8.18
C GLY A 103 -17.27 2.05 -9.06
N VAL A 104 -17.98 2.43 -10.13
CA VAL A 104 -18.56 1.49 -11.11
C VAL A 104 -17.48 0.71 -11.85
N LYS A 105 -16.37 1.37 -12.24
CA LYS A 105 -15.22 0.69 -12.86
C LYS A 105 -14.58 -0.28 -11.88
N ALA A 106 -14.32 0.17 -10.66
CA ALA A 106 -13.75 -0.65 -9.61
C ALA A 106 -14.63 -1.86 -9.26
N SER A 107 -15.95 -1.71 -9.20
CA SER A 107 -16.86 -2.81 -8.88
C SER A 107 -16.86 -3.92 -9.93
N LYS A 108 -16.53 -3.59 -11.19
CA LYS A 108 -16.31 -4.59 -12.24
C LYS A 108 -14.96 -5.29 -12.08
N VAL A 109 -13.88 -4.53 -11.87
CA VAL A 109 -12.50 -5.05 -11.73
C VAL A 109 -12.33 -5.93 -10.48
N PHE A 110 -12.93 -5.51 -9.37
CA PHE A 110 -12.81 -6.15 -8.06
C PHE A 110 -14.02 -7.03 -7.72
N LYS A 111 -14.71 -7.57 -8.73
CA LYS A 111 -15.81 -8.53 -8.49
C LYS A 111 -15.31 -9.72 -7.63
N GLY A 112 -16.05 -10.05 -6.58
CA GLY A 112 -15.68 -11.09 -5.61
C GLY A 112 -14.63 -10.68 -4.56
N PHE A 113 -14.22 -9.41 -4.54
CA PHE A 113 -13.44 -8.83 -3.45
C PHE A 113 -14.38 -8.09 -2.49
N ASN A 114 -13.90 -7.81 -1.29
CA ASN A 114 -14.56 -6.87 -0.41
C ASN A 114 -14.25 -5.44 -0.86
N LEU A 115 -15.06 -4.91 -1.78
CA LEU A 115 -14.91 -3.55 -2.29
C LEU A 115 -15.75 -2.56 -1.48
N ILE A 116 -15.11 -1.51 -0.97
CA ILE A 116 -15.75 -0.35 -0.33
C ILE A 116 -15.46 0.88 -1.18
N VAL A 117 -16.52 1.46 -1.77
CA VAL A 117 -16.47 2.73 -2.50
C VAL A 117 -16.80 3.86 -1.53
N VAL A 118 -15.84 4.75 -1.30
CA VAL A 118 -15.96 5.89 -0.38
C VAL A 118 -16.32 7.14 -1.17
N THR A 119 -17.46 7.74 -0.86
CA THR A 119 -17.94 8.98 -1.47
C THR A 119 -17.55 10.19 -0.61
N HIS A 120 -17.77 11.39 -1.14
CA HIS A 120 -17.81 12.58 -0.28
C HIS A 120 -18.91 12.48 0.76
N HIS A 121 -18.73 13.10 1.92
CA HIS A 121 -19.84 13.32 2.86
C HIS A 121 -20.94 14.17 2.22
N THR A 122 -22.19 13.90 2.60
CA THR A 122 -23.34 14.73 2.21
C THR A 122 -23.12 16.15 2.70
N GLY A 123 -23.26 17.14 1.82
CA GLY A 123 -22.96 18.54 2.15
C GLY A 123 -21.62 19.07 1.63
N PHE A 124 -20.75 18.23 1.04
CA PHE A 124 -19.39 18.65 0.65
C PHE A 124 -19.38 19.80 -0.36
N ARG A 125 -20.16 19.69 -1.45
CA ARG A 125 -20.26 20.70 -2.50
C ARG A 125 -21.43 21.67 -2.28
N GLU A 126 -22.56 21.14 -1.81
CA GLU A 126 -23.78 21.90 -1.51
C GLU A 126 -24.45 21.31 -0.26
N PRO A 127 -24.95 22.14 0.68
CA PRO A 127 -25.60 21.67 1.91
C PRO A 127 -26.69 20.62 1.64
N GLY A 128 -26.65 19.50 2.38
CA GLY A 128 -27.68 18.46 2.31
C GLY A 128 -27.69 17.61 1.04
N LYS A 129 -26.81 17.86 0.06
CA LYS A 129 -26.76 17.09 -1.19
C LYS A 129 -25.58 16.14 -1.27
N GLN A 130 -25.83 15.01 -1.91
CA GLN A 130 -24.83 13.99 -2.23
C GLN A 130 -24.50 14.04 -3.73
N GLU A 131 -23.23 13.85 -4.07
CA GLU A 131 -22.73 13.92 -5.45
C GLU A 131 -22.78 12.58 -6.18
N LEU A 132 -22.79 11.45 -5.44
CA LEU A 132 -22.99 10.13 -6.00
C LEU A 132 -24.38 10.05 -6.64
N THR A 133 -24.42 9.70 -7.93
CA THR A 133 -25.68 9.51 -8.66
C THR A 133 -26.36 8.20 -8.26
N GLU A 134 -27.69 8.19 -8.28
CA GLU A 134 -28.48 6.99 -8.01
C GLU A 134 -28.23 5.87 -9.03
N GLU A 135 -27.98 6.23 -10.28
CA GLU A 135 -27.58 5.29 -11.33
C GLU A 135 -26.26 4.58 -10.98
N ASN A 136 -25.21 5.34 -10.64
CA ASN A 136 -23.92 4.76 -10.30
C ASN A 136 -23.98 3.97 -8.99
N ARG A 137 -24.78 4.41 -8.01
CA ARG A 137 -25.05 3.66 -6.77
C ARG A 137 -25.54 2.26 -7.10
N ARG A 138 -26.61 2.15 -7.89
CA ARG A 138 -27.21 0.86 -8.27
C ARG A 138 -26.22 -0.03 -9.00
N LEU A 139 -25.42 0.54 -9.90
CA LEU A 139 -24.40 -0.22 -10.63
C LEU A 139 -23.28 -0.74 -9.72
N ILE A 140 -22.86 0.02 -8.71
CA ILE A 140 -21.84 -0.41 -7.74
C ILE A 140 -22.41 -1.56 -6.88
N GLU A 141 -23.60 -1.36 -6.32
CA GLU A 141 -24.26 -2.33 -5.42
C GLU A 141 -24.62 -3.62 -6.17
N ALA A 142 -25.11 -3.54 -7.41
CA ALA A 142 -25.41 -4.70 -8.25
C ALA A 142 -24.16 -5.55 -8.57
N ASN A 143 -22.98 -4.94 -8.57
CA ASN A 143 -21.70 -5.64 -8.73
C ASN A 143 -21.14 -6.17 -7.40
N GLY A 144 -21.84 -5.98 -6.28
CA GLY A 144 -21.46 -6.41 -4.94
C GLY A 144 -20.55 -5.44 -4.19
N GLY A 145 -20.35 -4.23 -4.71
CA GLY A 145 -19.61 -3.17 -4.00
C GLY A 145 -20.43 -2.58 -2.87
N ARG A 146 -19.79 -2.26 -1.75
CA ARG A 146 -20.42 -1.51 -0.64
C ARG A 146 -20.07 -0.04 -0.78
N ILE A 147 -21.01 0.84 -0.44
CA ILE A 147 -20.78 2.28 -0.49
C ILE A 147 -20.71 2.82 0.94
N PHE A 148 -19.70 3.62 1.21
CA PHE A 148 -19.55 4.34 2.47
C PHE A 148 -19.54 5.85 2.24
N THR A 149 -20.41 6.54 2.97
CA THR A 149 -20.51 8.00 3.00
C THR A 149 -20.31 8.43 4.45
N GLY A 150 -19.26 9.20 4.71
CA GLY A 150 -18.94 9.64 6.06
C GLY A 150 -17.98 10.83 6.04
N THR A 151 -17.75 11.39 7.22
CA THR A 151 -16.94 12.60 7.38
C THR A 151 -15.48 12.36 7.00
N HIS A 152 -14.90 13.31 6.26
CA HIS A 152 -13.48 13.25 5.88
C HIS A 152 -12.60 13.50 7.11
N VAL A 153 -11.77 12.50 7.46
CA VAL A 153 -10.95 12.48 8.69
C VAL A 153 -9.96 13.65 8.74
N PHE A 154 -9.41 14.10 7.59
CA PHE A 154 -8.46 15.22 7.56
C PHE A 154 -9.10 16.58 7.26
N MET A 155 -10.40 16.74 7.47
CA MET A 155 -11.09 17.96 7.07
C MET A 155 -12.16 18.41 8.06
N ASN A 156 -13.13 17.54 8.40
CA ASN A 156 -14.26 17.74 9.34
C ASN A 156 -14.54 19.18 9.83
N VAL A 157 -14.63 19.40 11.15
CA VAL A 157 -14.87 20.69 11.81
C VAL A 157 -13.68 21.63 11.59
N GLU A 158 -12.47 21.09 11.40
CA GLU A 158 -11.26 21.88 11.15
C GLU A 158 -11.40 22.78 9.91
N ARG A 159 -12.09 22.32 8.86
CA ARG A 159 -12.34 23.14 7.66
C ARG A 159 -13.26 24.32 7.96
N ALA A 160 -14.25 24.17 8.84
CA ALA A 160 -15.09 25.29 9.26
C ALA A 160 -14.27 26.34 10.02
N ILE A 161 -13.39 25.88 10.93
CA ILE A 161 -12.47 26.74 11.69
C ILE A 161 -11.53 27.47 10.73
N ARG A 162 -10.85 26.75 9.84
CA ARG A 162 -9.98 27.34 8.83
C ARG A 162 -10.70 28.39 7.99
N ASN A 163 -11.87 28.07 7.45
CA ASN A 163 -12.60 29.00 6.59
C ASN A 163 -13.05 30.26 7.35
N LYS A 164 -13.40 30.12 8.63
CA LYS A 164 -13.86 31.23 9.48
C LYS A 164 -12.71 32.13 9.96
N PHE A 165 -11.58 31.53 10.31
CA PHE A 165 -10.47 32.21 11.00
C PHE A 165 -9.19 32.33 10.16
N ASN A 166 -9.18 31.79 8.93
CA ASN A 166 -8.05 31.77 8.02
C ASN A 166 -6.76 31.20 8.65
N THR A 167 -6.88 30.02 9.29
CA THR A 167 -5.78 29.35 10.03
C THR A 167 -5.54 27.93 9.53
N ALA A 168 -4.38 27.33 9.84
CA ALA A 168 -4.14 25.89 9.67
C ALA A 168 -4.45 25.12 10.96
N TYR A 169 -4.76 23.83 10.83
CA TYR A 169 -5.02 22.92 11.96
C TYR A 169 -4.35 21.56 11.74
N PRO A 170 -4.03 20.78 12.79
CA PRO A 170 -3.15 19.62 12.68
C PRO A 170 -3.56 18.56 11.64
N ALA A 171 -4.85 18.22 11.48
CA ALA A 171 -5.24 17.20 10.51
C ALA A 171 -5.06 17.71 9.06
N GLU A 172 -5.30 19.00 8.81
CA GLU A 172 -4.98 19.60 7.51
C GLU A 172 -3.48 19.67 7.25
N ILE A 173 -2.64 19.90 8.27
CA ILE A 173 -1.18 19.84 8.12
C ILE A 173 -0.75 18.44 7.67
N MET A 174 -1.26 17.38 8.33
CA MET A 174 -1.02 16.00 7.90
C MET A 174 -1.47 15.76 6.46
N ALA A 175 -2.65 16.27 6.08
CA ALA A 175 -3.13 16.16 4.71
C ALA A 175 -2.20 16.86 3.71
N GLN A 176 -1.68 18.05 4.02
CA GLN A 176 -0.70 18.74 3.19
C GLN A 176 0.63 17.99 3.11
N THR A 177 1.08 17.37 4.20
CA THR A 177 2.27 16.50 4.22
C THR A 177 2.09 15.29 3.31
N LEU A 178 0.95 14.61 3.35
CA LEU A 178 0.68 13.46 2.48
C LEU A 178 0.61 13.86 0.99
N ARG A 179 0.12 15.08 0.70
CA ARG A 179 0.10 15.62 -0.66
C ARG A 179 1.48 15.91 -1.25
N LEU A 180 2.55 15.89 -0.45
CA LEU A 180 3.92 15.89 -0.98
C LEU A 180 4.18 14.68 -1.89
N PHE A 181 3.46 13.57 -1.72
CA PHE A 181 3.52 12.43 -2.64
C PHE A 181 2.68 12.65 -3.90
N CYS A 182 1.41 13.03 -3.71
CA CYS A 182 0.38 13.40 -4.70
C CYS A 182 -0.97 13.62 -3.98
N GLU A 183 -1.98 14.21 -4.63
CA GLU A 183 -3.33 14.35 -4.04
C GLU A 183 -3.96 12.99 -3.72
N GLY A 184 -3.81 12.00 -4.62
CA GLY A 184 -4.29 10.64 -4.42
C GLY A 184 -3.73 9.96 -3.17
N MET A 185 -2.47 10.22 -2.77
CA MET A 185 -1.87 9.64 -1.55
C MET A 185 -2.62 10.08 -0.30
N LYS A 186 -2.89 11.38 -0.17
CA LYS A 186 -3.66 11.92 0.97
C LYS A 186 -5.03 11.27 1.03
N VAL A 187 -5.72 11.18 -0.10
CA VAL A 187 -7.07 10.62 -0.15
C VAL A 187 -7.04 9.12 0.17
N ALA A 188 -6.08 8.36 -0.35
CA ALA A 188 -5.93 6.93 -0.08
C ALA A 188 -5.75 6.63 1.42
N VAL A 189 -4.98 7.45 2.13
CA VAL A 189 -4.82 7.34 3.59
C VAL A 189 -6.11 7.74 4.31
N GLU A 190 -6.73 8.86 3.91
CA GLU A 190 -7.96 9.38 4.54
C GLU A 190 -9.12 8.39 4.47
N ILE A 191 -9.41 7.85 3.27
CA ILE A 191 -10.52 6.91 3.07
C ILE A 191 -10.29 5.61 3.82
N THR A 192 -9.03 5.19 4.00
CA THR A 192 -8.68 3.99 4.78
C THR A 192 -9.07 4.17 6.25
N ALA A 193 -8.72 5.31 6.85
CA ALA A 193 -9.09 5.62 8.23
C ALA A 193 -10.62 5.69 8.39
N MET A 194 -11.30 6.34 7.44
CA MET A 194 -12.76 6.45 7.43
C MET A 194 -13.46 5.10 7.46
N VAL A 195 -13.04 4.16 6.60
CA VAL A 195 -13.69 2.83 6.53
C VAL A 195 -13.27 1.91 7.67
N ALA A 196 -12.08 2.11 8.25
CA ALA A 196 -11.64 1.42 9.46
C ALA A 196 -12.49 1.85 10.67
N ASP A 197 -12.78 3.15 10.80
CA ASP A 197 -13.68 3.67 11.85
C ASP A 197 -15.10 3.14 11.70
N ALA A 198 -15.55 2.89 10.47
CA ALA A 198 -16.85 2.29 10.19
C ALA A 198 -16.88 0.76 10.38
N GLY A 199 -15.76 0.11 10.72
CA GLY A 199 -15.68 -1.34 10.86
C GLY A 199 -15.89 -2.11 9.55
N LEU A 200 -15.72 -1.45 8.40
CA LEU A 200 -15.96 -2.07 7.09
C LEU A 200 -14.76 -2.86 6.56
N ILE A 201 -13.57 -2.58 7.11
CA ILE A 201 -12.32 -3.29 6.84
C ILE A 201 -11.62 -3.67 8.15
N PRO A 202 -10.81 -4.73 8.15
CA PRO A 202 -9.95 -5.09 9.27
C PRO A 202 -8.83 -4.07 9.49
N VAL A 203 -8.30 -4.03 10.72
CA VAL A 203 -7.10 -3.24 11.08
C VAL A 203 -5.87 -4.12 11.36
N ASP A 204 -6.06 -5.43 11.41
CA ASP A 204 -5.03 -6.44 11.71
C ASP A 204 -4.46 -7.14 10.47
N ARG A 205 -4.87 -6.73 9.26
CA ARG A 205 -4.28 -7.16 7.98
C ARG A 205 -4.16 -6.02 6.97
N ASP A 206 -3.38 -6.25 5.92
CA ASP A 206 -3.14 -5.25 4.89
C ASP A 206 -4.33 -5.18 3.92
N VAL A 207 -4.63 -3.98 3.43
CA VAL A 207 -5.69 -3.69 2.46
C VAL A 207 -5.11 -2.91 1.27
N ILE A 208 -5.87 -2.85 0.17
CA ILE A 208 -5.55 -1.95 -0.94
C ILE A 208 -6.40 -0.70 -0.83
N SER A 209 -5.77 0.47 -0.91
CA SER A 209 -6.47 1.76 -1.02
C SER A 209 -6.13 2.46 -2.33
N ILE A 210 -7.16 2.94 -3.03
CA ILE A 210 -7.08 3.52 -4.37
C ILE A 210 -7.79 4.87 -4.38
N ALA A 211 -7.13 5.89 -4.89
CA ALA A 211 -7.66 7.24 -5.00
C ALA A 211 -7.02 8.00 -6.17
N GLY A 212 -7.36 9.27 -6.35
CA GLY A 212 -6.87 10.08 -7.46
C GLY A 212 -6.87 11.58 -7.21
N THR A 213 -6.42 12.30 -8.23
CA THR A 213 -6.35 13.75 -8.27
C THR A 213 -7.52 14.31 -9.09
N GLY A 214 -8.35 15.18 -8.49
CA GLY A 214 -9.48 15.80 -9.17
C GLY A 214 -10.60 14.81 -9.50
N LYS A 215 -10.48 14.10 -10.63
CA LYS A 215 -11.41 13.05 -11.08
C LYS A 215 -10.66 11.75 -11.33
N GLY A 216 -11.38 10.63 -11.26
CA GLY A 216 -10.79 9.31 -11.50
C GLY A 216 -9.86 8.85 -10.38
N ALA A 217 -8.97 7.93 -10.71
CA ALA A 217 -7.95 7.40 -9.82
C ALA A 217 -6.58 7.40 -10.51
N ASP A 218 -5.52 7.73 -9.77
CA ASP A 218 -4.13 7.74 -10.25
C ASP A 218 -3.13 7.20 -9.22
N THR A 219 -3.61 6.81 -8.03
CA THR A 219 -2.78 6.40 -6.92
C THR A 219 -3.34 5.15 -6.26
N ALA A 220 -2.50 4.15 -6.03
CA ALA A 220 -2.86 2.94 -5.29
C ALA A 220 -1.73 2.51 -4.35
N ILE A 221 -2.11 2.08 -3.14
CA ILE A 221 -1.17 1.68 -2.08
C ILE A 221 -1.63 0.39 -1.40
N VAL A 222 -0.67 -0.37 -0.90
CA VAL A 222 -0.91 -1.39 0.13
C VAL A 222 -0.75 -0.69 1.47
N ILE A 223 -1.74 -0.82 2.35
CA ILE A 223 -1.76 -0.10 3.63
C ILE A 223 -2.26 -1.02 4.74
N ARG A 224 -1.59 -0.96 5.91
CA ARG A 224 -2.08 -1.51 7.17
C ARG A 224 -2.97 -0.44 7.81
N PRO A 225 -4.29 -0.65 7.88
CA PRO A 225 -5.20 0.36 8.43
C PRO A 225 -4.99 0.58 9.93
N ALA A 226 -5.39 1.76 10.39
CA ALA A 226 -5.65 2.05 11.80
C ALA A 226 -6.88 2.95 11.88
N ASN A 227 -7.58 2.91 13.01
CA ASN A 227 -8.64 3.86 13.30
C ASN A 227 -8.10 5.29 13.38
N SER A 228 -8.92 6.29 13.08
CA SER A 228 -8.48 7.69 13.04
C SER A 228 -7.95 8.19 14.38
N THR A 229 -8.49 7.70 15.50
CA THR A 229 -8.01 7.98 16.86
C THR A 229 -6.60 7.45 17.14
N ARG A 230 -6.11 6.54 16.29
CA ARG A 230 -4.78 5.91 16.32
C ARG A 230 -4.08 6.06 14.97
N ILE A 231 -4.30 7.17 14.26
CA ILE A 231 -3.84 7.34 12.87
C ILE A 231 -2.33 7.10 12.68
N PHE A 232 -1.51 7.36 13.71
CA PHE A 232 -0.07 7.15 13.67
C PHE A 232 0.37 5.68 13.80
N ASP A 233 -0.56 4.76 14.10
CA ASP A 233 -0.33 3.31 14.02
C ASP A 233 -0.50 2.77 12.59
N MET A 234 -1.05 3.59 11.66
CA MET A 234 -1.24 3.24 10.26
C MET A 234 0.11 3.11 9.54
N VAL A 235 0.26 2.11 8.68
CA VAL A 235 1.51 1.90 7.93
C VAL A 235 1.21 1.76 6.44
N ILE A 236 1.72 2.71 5.65
CA ILE A 236 1.78 2.56 4.19
C ILE A 236 2.86 1.52 3.89
N ARG A 237 2.46 0.33 3.43
CA ARG A 237 3.34 -0.82 3.22
C ARG A 237 4.08 -0.72 1.89
N GLU A 238 3.34 -0.40 0.83
CA GLU A 238 3.84 -0.35 -0.53
C GLU A 238 3.09 0.73 -1.32
N ILE A 239 3.78 1.35 -2.26
CA ILE A 239 3.15 2.21 -3.26
C ILE A 239 3.13 1.43 -4.58
N ILE A 240 1.93 1.18 -5.09
CA ILE A 240 1.71 0.39 -6.31
C ILE A 240 1.85 1.30 -7.52
N ALA A 241 1.17 2.44 -7.47
CA ALA A 241 1.27 3.47 -8.49
C ALA A 241 0.97 4.85 -7.91
N LYS A 242 1.58 5.89 -8.48
CA LYS A 242 1.24 7.30 -8.23
C LYS A 242 1.70 8.19 -9.40
N PRO A 243 1.17 9.40 -9.59
CA PRO A 243 1.76 10.36 -10.53
C PRO A 243 3.13 10.86 -10.04
N ARG A 244 4.00 11.28 -10.98
CA ARG A 244 5.29 11.93 -10.66
C ARG A 244 5.07 13.33 -10.13
N ASP A 245 4.18 14.07 -10.76
CA ASP A 245 3.81 15.43 -10.41
C ASP A 245 2.54 15.47 -9.54
N ARG A 246 2.41 16.52 -8.73
CA ARG A 246 1.37 16.64 -7.71
C ARG A 246 0.00 17.02 -8.29
N ALA A 247 0.00 17.93 -9.25
CA ALA A 247 -1.12 18.50 -10.01
C ALA A 247 -0.53 19.51 -11.00
#